data_AF-A0A7N2LQ71-F1
#
_entry.id   AF-A0A7N2LQ71-F1
#
_cell.length_a   1.000
_cell.length_b   1.000
_cell.length_c   1.000
_cell.angle_alpha   90.00
_cell.angle_beta   90.00
_cell.angle_gamma   90.00
#
_symmetry.space_group_name_H-M   'P 1'
#
loop_
_entity.id
_entity.type
_entity.pdbx_description
1 polymer ?
#
loop_
_entity_poly.entity_id
_entity_poly.type
_entity_poly.pdbx_seq_one_letter_code
_entity_poly.pdbx_strand_id
1 'polypeptide(L)'
;MDTAITAVLSAYAFGYDPHNDDYKVLLITGIEVKIYSLKLHAWKKVGKNQPNKLSWMSSLSAVSTNGATHWLTLITRSKDPVASLHNILAFDFAKENFRVYKTPLQQIEYDNRKTCLGVLEGCLCLL
;
A
#
# COMPACT_ATOMS: atom_id res chain seq x y z
N MET A 1 -20.26 1.44 27.90
CA MET A 1 -19.24 2.24 27.21
C MET A 1 -18.21 1.24 26.70
N ASP A 2 -18.43 0.71 25.50
CA ASP A 2 -17.51 -0.25 24.88
C ASP A 2 -16.51 0.54 24.05
N THR A 3 -15.31 0.70 24.60
CA THR A 3 -14.16 1.21 23.86
C THR A 3 -13.71 0.10 22.92
N ALA A 4 -14.31 0.02 21.73
CA ALA A 4 -13.76 -0.77 20.65
C ALA A 4 -12.32 -0.30 20.41
N ILE A 5 -11.35 -1.14 20.77
CA ILE A 5 -9.96 -0.95 20.41
C ILE A 5 -9.93 -0.95 18.88
N THR A 6 -9.92 0.23 18.29
CA THR A 6 -9.73 0.37 16.84
C THR A 6 -8.31 -0.12 16.61
N ALA A 7 -8.16 -1.33 16.06
CA ALA A 7 -6.85 -1.89 15.78
C ALA A 7 -6.08 -0.90 14.91
N VAL A 8 -5.00 -0.32 15.44
CA VAL A 8 -4.13 0.56 14.67
C VAL A 8 -3.34 -0.34 13.73
N LEU A 9 -3.83 -0.50 12.50
CA LEU A 9 -3.10 -1.21 11.47
C LEU A 9 -1.77 -0.48 11.24
N SER A 10 -0.68 -1.19 11.55
CA SER A 10 0.67 -0.79 11.17
C SER A 10 1.12 -1.69 10.03
N ALA A 11 1.55 -1.09 8.93
CA ALA A 11 2.13 -1.80 7.81
C ALA A 11 3.58 -1.35 7.61
N TYR A 12 4.40 -2.29 7.19
CA TYR A 12 5.80 -2.04 6.87
C TYR A 12 6.06 -2.48 5.43
N ALA A 13 6.95 -1.78 4.77
CA ALA A 13 7.50 -2.22 3.49
C ALA A 13 8.99 -1.93 3.44
N PHE A 14 9.72 -2.80 2.77
CA PHE A 14 11.12 -2.63 2.47
C PHE A 14 11.28 -2.45 0.96
N GLY A 15 12.23 -1.63 0.55
CA GLY A 15 12.55 -1.51 -0.86
C GLY A 15 13.82 -0.74 -1.13
N TYR A 16 14.23 -0.81 -2.38
CA TYR A 16 15.44 -0.18 -2.88
C TYR A 16 15.09 1.07 -3.67
N ASP A 17 15.77 2.18 -3.35
CA ASP A 17 15.78 3.41 -4.11
C ASP A 17 16.96 3.38 -5.11
N PRO A 18 16.70 3.07 -6.39
CA PRO A 18 17.77 2.97 -7.38
C PRO A 18 18.40 4.31 -7.75
N HIS A 19 17.74 5.44 -7.46
CA HIS A 19 18.26 6.77 -7.79
C HIS A 19 19.30 7.23 -6.77
N ASN A 20 19.12 6.88 -5.50
CA ASN A 20 20.04 7.28 -4.43
C ASN A 20 20.97 6.16 -3.97
N ASP A 21 20.83 4.95 -4.53
CA ASP A 21 21.52 3.73 -4.09
C ASP A 21 21.35 3.55 -2.58
N ASP A 22 20.09 3.41 -2.16
CA ASP A 22 19.70 3.36 -0.76
C ASP A 22 18.60 2.33 -0.52
N TYR A 23 18.75 1.55 0.54
CA TYR A 23 17.70 0.67 1.03
C TYR A 23 16.87 1.41 2.07
N LYS A 24 15.55 1.32 1.94
CA LYS A 24 14.62 2.08 2.77
C LYS A 24 13.56 1.19 3.38
N VAL A 25 13.14 1.57 4.58
CA VAL A 25 12.00 0.96 5.27
C VAL A 25 10.88 1.98 5.39
N LEU A 26 9.75 1.68 4.78
CA LEU A 26 8.52 2.43 4.94
C LEU A 26 7.74 1.89 6.15
N LEU A 27 7.33 2.78 7.03
CA LEU A 27 6.41 2.53 8.12
C LEU A 27 5.13 3.34 7.88
N ILE A 28 4.00 2.64 7.83
CA ILE A 28 2.67 3.21 7.71
C ILE A 28 1.92 2.88 9.00
N THR A 29 1.45 3.91 9.69
CA THR A 29 0.58 3.77 10.88
C THR A 29 -0.77 4.43 10.61
N GLY A 30 -1.72 4.29 11.53
CA GLY A 30 -2.99 5.01 11.44
C GLY A 30 -2.87 6.55 11.51
N ILE A 31 -1.70 7.09 11.87
CA ILE A 31 -1.51 8.52 12.17
C ILE A 31 -0.47 9.16 11.24
N GLU A 32 0.53 8.39 10.82
CA GLU A 32 1.64 8.90 10.02
C GLU A 32 2.29 7.85 9.14
N VAL A 33 2.96 8.33 8.09
CA VAL A 33 3.90 7.58 7.27
C VAL A 33 5.30 8.12 7.48
N LYS A 34 6.23 7.21 7.79
CA LYS A 34 7.65 7.48 7.99
C LYS A 34 8.48 6.58 7.09
N ILE A 35 9.65 7.07 6.70
CA ILE A 35 10.62 6.30 5.93
C ILE A 35 11.99 6.37 6.60
N TYR A 36 12.61 5.23 6.78
CA TYR A 36 13.99 5.09 7.22
C TYR A 36 14.88 4.96 6.00
N SER A 37 15.96 5.73 5.96
CA SER A 37 17.05 5.55 4.99
C SER A 37 18.19 4.80 5.67
N LEU A 38 18.60 3.68 5.09
CA LEU A 38 19.73 2.92 5.60
C LEU A 38 21.03 3.73 5.43
N LYS A 39 21.19 4.40 4.29
CA LYS A 39 22.34 5.23 3.98
C LYS A 39 22.51 6.43 4.90
N LEU A 40 21.42 7.08 5.28
CA LEU A 40 21.44 8.24 6.18
C LEU A 40 21.30 7.85 7.67
N HIS A 41 21.03 6.58 7.95
CA HIS A 41 20.73 6.06 9.29
C HIS A 41 19.65 6.85 10.04
N ALA A 42 18.65 7.37 9.33
CA ALA A 42 17.69 8.29 9.89
C ALA A 42 16.25 8.03 9.41
N TRP A 43 15.31 8.27 10.31
CA TRP A 43 13.88 8.35 9.99
C TRP A 43 13.52 9.75 9.53
N LYS A 44 12.67 9.85 8.51
CA LYS A 44 12.00 11.08 8.13
C LYS A 44 10.52 10.86 7.88
N LYS A 45 9.73 11.90 8.07
CA LYS A 45 8.30 11.89 7.78
C LYS A 45 8.08 12.01 6.28
N VAL A 46 7.25 11.13 5.72
CA VAL A 46 6.83 11.22 4.31
C VAL A 46 5.77 12.32 4.19
N GLY A 47 5.91 13.20 3.19
CA GLY A 47 5.12 14.43 3.03
C GLY A 47 3.60 14.24 2.86
N LYS A 48 2.88 15.37 2.72
CA LYS A 48 1.39 15.48 2.86
C LYS A 48 0.53 14.70 1.85
N ASN A 49 1.10 14.13 0.78
CA ASN A 49 0.35 13.36 -0.23
C ASN A 49 0.06 11.93 0.23
N GLN A 50 -0.25 11.75 1.51
CA GLN A 50 -0.67 10.47 2.06
C GLN A 50 -2.13 10.26 1.65
N PRO A 51 -2.50 9.08 1.13
CA PRO A 51 -3.91 8.77 0.92
C PRO A 51 -4.64 8.93 2.26
N ASN A 52 -5.72 9.71 2.32
CA ASN A 52 -6.59 9.89 3.49
C ASN A 52 -7.24 8.58 4.01
N LYS A 53 -6.84 7.44 3.46
CA LYS A 53 -7.51 6.16 3.43
C LYS A 53 -6.49 5.01 3.39
N LEU A 54 -5.49 5.04 4.27
CA LEU A 54 -4.58 3.90 4.48
C LEU A 54 -5.26 2.74 5.21
N SER A 55 -6.37 2.98 5.92
CA SER A 55 -7.22 1.96 6.57
C SER A 55 -7.93 0.99 5.59
N TRP A 56 -7.69 1.13 4.28
CA TRP A 56 -8.38 0.39 3.21
C TRP A 56 -7.46 -0.62 2.51
N MET A 57 -6.29 -0.88 3.10
CA MET A 57 -5.43 -1.99 2.71
C MET A 57 -6.13 -3.31 3.04
N SER A 58 -6.80 -3.87 2.04
CA SER A 58 -7.53 -5.14 2.14
C SER A 58 -6.61 -6.34 2.34
N SER A 59 -5.34 -6.20 1.94
CA SER A 59 -4.28 -7.18 2.16
C SER A 59 -3.06 -6.50 2.77
N LEU A 60 -2.56 -7.08 3.87
CA LEU A 60 -1.26 -6.71 4.43
C LEU A 60 -0.10 -7.23 3.56
N SER A 61 -0.37 -8.12 2.60
CA SER A 61 0.64 -8.66 1.70
C SER A 61 1.00 -7.63 0.64
N ALA A 62 2.05 -6.87 0.92
CA ALA A 62 2.68 -5.98 -0.03
C ALA A 62 3.56 -6.77 -1.00
N VAL A 63 3.69 -6.32 -2.25
CA VAL A 63 4.66 -6.86 -3.20
C VAL A 63 5.56 -5.76 -3.75
N SER A 64 6.85 -6.02 -3.82
CA SER A 64 7.84 -5.05 -4.27
C SER A 64 8.39 -5.43 -5.64
N THR A 65 8.39 -4.47 -6.56
CA THR A 65 9.04 -4.60 -7.87
C THR A 65 9.39 -3.20 -8.38
N ASN A 66 10.44 -3.08 -9.20
CA ASN A 66 10.83 -1.84 -9.88
C ASN A 66 10.97 -0.61 -8.96
N GLY A 67 11.58 -0.78 -7.79
CA GLY A 67 11.82 0.32 -6.83
C GLY A 67 10.56 0.84 -6.13
N ALA A 68 9.45 0.08 -6.18
CA ALA A 68 8.21 0.43 -5.51
C ALA A 68 7.59 -0.78 -4.80
N THR A 69 6.84 -0.50 -3.75
CA THR A 69 5.98 -1.49 -3.08
C THR A 69 4.53 -1.23 -3.39
N HIS A 70 3.77 -2.30 -3.61
CA HIS A 70 2.41 -2.29 -4.11
C HIS A 70 1.48 -3.06 -3.16
N TRP A 71 0.28 -2.51 -2.96
CA TRP A 71 -0.78 -3.12 -2.17
C TRP A 71 -2.07 -3.15 -2.97
N LEU A 72 -2.83 -4.22 -2.81
CA LEU A 72 -4.21 -4.27 -3.28
C LEU A 72 -5.10 -3.61 -2.22
N THR A 73 -5.77 -2.54 -2.61
CA THR A 73 -6.65 -1.76 -1.75
C THR A 73 -8.09 -1.92 -2.20
N LEU A 74 -9.01 -2.01 -1.24
CA LEU A 74 -10.44 -2.09 -1.51
C LEU A 74 -11.05 -0.74 -1.15
N ILE A 75 -11.56 -0.02 -2.14
CA ILE A 75 -12.28 1.22 -1.90
C ILE A 75 -13.77 0.93 -2.06
N THR A 76 -14.52 0.97 -0.96
CA THR A 76 -15.99 0.95 -0.99
C THR A 76 -16.46 2.35 -1.42
N ARG A 77 -17.09 2.45 -2.59
CA ARG A 77 -17.59 3.73 -3.13
C ARG A 77 -19.01 4.07 -2.67
N SER A 78 -19.68 3.14 -1.99
CA SER A 78 -21.07 3.24 -1.56
C SER A 78 -21.29 2.56 -0.20
N LYS A 79 -22.44 2.85 0.43
CA LYS A 79 -22.95 2.05 1.57
C LYS A 79 -23.31 0.62 1.18
N ASP A 80 -23.44 0.36 -0.12
CA ASP A 80 -23.54 -0.98 -0.66
C ASP A 80 -22.15 -1.66 -0.68
N PRO A 81 -21.93 -2.69 0.15
CA PRO A 81 -20.65 -3.41 0.21
C PRO A 81 -20.36 -4.23 -1.06
N VAL A 82 -21.35 -4.46 -1.93
CA VAL A 82 -21.18 -5.22 -3.19
C VAL A 82 -20.40 -4.40 -4.23
N ALA A 83 -20.53 -3.07 -4.22
CA ALA A 83 -19.95 -2.16 -5.21
C ALA A 83 -18.53 -1.66 -4.84
N SER A 84 -17.64 -2.57 -4.42
CA SER A 84 -16.25 -2.24 -4.09
C SER A 84 -15.34 -2.28 -5.32
N LEU A 85 -14.37 -1.38 -5.38
CA LEU A 85 -13.37 -1.35 -6.46
C LEU A 85 -11.97 -1.58 -5.91
N HIS A 86 -11.26 -2.50 -6.56
CA HIS A 86 -9.85 -2.74 -6.28
C HIS A 86 -8.99 -1.66 -6.94
N ASN A 87 -8.11 -1.03 -6.16
CA ASN A 87 -7.07 -0.16 -6.68
C ASN A 87 -5.71 -0.68 -6.20
N ILE A 88 -4.67 -0.44 -6.99
CA ILE A 88 -3.30 -0.71 -6.58
C ILE A 88 -2.75 0.58 -6.00
N LEU A 89 -2.44 0.56 -4.71
CA LEU A 89 -1.66 1.60 -4.07
C LEU A 89 -0.19 1.23 -4.24
N ALA A 90 0.62 2.17 -4.69
CA ALA A 90 2.07 2.00 -4.78
C ALA A 90 2.77 3.08 -3.96
N PHE A 91 3.92 2.73 -3.39
CA PHE A 91 4.87 3.68 -2.81
C PHE A 91 6.20 3.59 -3.57
N ASP A 92 6.61 4.69 -4.17
CA ASP A 92 7.87 4.83 -4.91
C ASP A 92 8.97 5.24 -3.93
N PHE A 93 10.01 4.40 -3.76
CA PHE A 93 11.07 4.66 -2.77
C PHE A 93 12.02 5.79 -3.17
N ALA A 94 12.13 6.08 -4.46
CA ALA A 94 12.98 7.14 -4.96
C ALA A 94 12.33 8.51 -4.81
N LYS A 95 11.05 8.60 -5.19
CA LYS A 95 10.29 9.85 -5.08
C LYS A 95 9.61 10.03 -3.74
N GLU A 96 9.62 8.99 -2.91
CA GLU A 96 9.02 8.93 -1.58
C GLU A 96 7.56 9.40 -1.58
N ASN A 97 6.79 8.90 -2.55
CA ASN A 97 5.40 9.29 -2.73
C ASN A 97 4.50 8.10 -3.06
N PHE A 98 3.22 8.29 -2.72
CA PHE A 98 2.17 7.34 -3.06
C PHE A 98 1.62 7.61 -4.45
N ARG A 99 1.22 6.53 -5.12
CA ARG A 99 0.46 6.55 -6.38
C ARG A 99 -0.68 5.56 -6.30
N VAL A 100 -1.78 5.89 -6.95
CA VAL A 100 -2.96 5.01 -7.01
C VAL A 100 -3.22 4.68 -8.47
N TYR A 101 -3.30 3.39 -8.77
CA TYR A 101 -3.64 2.87 -10.08
C TYR A 101 -4.98 2.16 -10.00
N LYS A 102 -5.84 2.42 -10.99
CA LYS A 102 -7.09 1.65 -11.13
C LYS A 102 -6.73 0.25 -11.60
N THR A 103 -7.36 -0.77 -11.02
CA THR A 103 -7.27 -2.12 -11.58
C THR A 103 -8.21 -2.25 -12.77
N PRO A 104 -7.90 -3.13 -13.74
CA PRO A 104 -8.85 -3.51 -14.79
C PRO A 104 -9.94 -4.46 -14.28
N LEU A 105 -9.88 -4.89 -13.01
CA LEU A 105 -10.90 -5.72 -12.40
C LEU A 105 -12.21 -4.95 -12.34
N GLN A 106 -13.26 -5.53 -12.93
CA GLN A 106 -14.62 -5.04 -12.72
C GLN A 106 -15.04 -5.28 -11.26
N GLN A 107 -16.11 -4.61 -10.82
CA GLN A 107 -16.71 -4.86 -9.51
C GLN A 107 -16.90 -6.37 -9.34
N ILE A 108 -16.14 -6.98 -8.43
CA ILE A 108 -16.31 -8.40 -8.13
C ILE A 108 -17.55 -8.47 -7.25
N GLU A 109 -18.68 -8.89 -7.82
CA GLU A 109 -19.83 -9.34 -7.05
C GLU A 109 -19.40 -10.55 -6.22
N TYR A 110 -19.03 -10.32 -4.96
CA TYR A 110 -18.94 -11.34 -3.91
C TYR A 110 -18.31 -12.69 -4.31
N ASP A 111 -17.28 -12.71 -5.16
CA ASP A 111 -16.51 -13.93 -5.35
C ASP A 111 -15.61 -14.11 -4.11
N ASN A 112 -15.81 -15.20 -3.39
CA ASN A 112 -15.03 -15.57 -2.19
C ASN A 112 -13.54 -15.83 -2.50
N ARG A 113 -13.09 -15.63 -3.74
CA ARG A 113 -11.69 -15.68 -4.15
C ARG A 113 -10.98 -14.40 -3.71
N LYS A 114 -10.07 -14.54 -2.75
CA LYS A 114 -9.15 -13.47 -2.35
C LYS A 114 -8.18 -13.22 -3.49
N THR A 115 -8.44 -12.23 -4.34
CA THR A 115 -7.45 -11.74 -5.30
C THR A 115 -6.24 -11.21 -4.54
N CYS A 116 -5.04 -11.60 -4.94
CA CYS A 116 -3.81 -11.04 -4.39
C CYS A 116 -2.91 -10.47 -5.48
N LEU A 117 -1.91 -9.69 -5.06
CA LEU A 117 -0.87 -9.20 -5.96
C LEU A 117 0.32 -10.15 -5.92
N GLY A 118 0.92 -10.37 -7.08
CA GLY A 118 2.17 -11.11 -7.26
C GLY A 118 3.13 -10.37 -8.16
N VAL A 119 4.34 -10.93 -8.29
CA VAL A 119 5.34 -10.48 -9.26
C VAL A 119 5.73 -11.69 -10.11
N LEU A 120 5.59 -11.57 -11.42
CA LEU A 120 6.03 -12.55 -12.40
C LEU A 120 7.01 -11.86 -13.36
N GLU A 121 8.25 -12.34 -13.40
CA GLU A 121 9.31 -11.79 -14.27
C GLU A 121 9.50 -10.26 -14.13
N GLY A 122 9.33 -9.73 -12.92
CA GLY A 122 9.43 -8.29 -12.63
C GLY A 122 8.17 -7.48 -12.95
N CYS A 123 7.15 -8.09 -13.56
CA CYS A 123 5.86 -7.49 -13.81
C CYS A 123 4.88 -7.75 -12.66
N LEU A 124 4.11 -6.73 -12.30
CA LEU A 124 3.04 -6.86 -11.32
C LEU A 124 1.87 -7.64 -11.94
N CYS A 125 1.39 -8.67 -11.24
CA CYS A 125 0.25 -9.47 -11.68
C CYS A 125 -0.82 -9.60 -10.60
N LEU A 126 -2.04 -9.91 -11.04
CA LEU A 126 -3.12 -10.33 -10.17
C LEU A 126 -3.16 -11.86 -10.19
N LEU A 127 -3.27 -12.45 -9.01
CA LEU A 127 -3.32 -13.90 -8.79
C LEU A 127 -4.71 -14.30 -8.25
#